data_AF-A0A834W9F1-F1
#
_entry.id   AF-A0A834W9F1-F1
#
_cell.length_a   1.000
_cell.length_b   1.000
_cell.length_c   1.000
_cell.angle_alpha   90.00
_cell.angle_beta   90.00
_cell.angle_gamma   90.00
#
_symmetry.space_group_name_H-M   'P 1'
#
loop_
_entity.id
_entity.type
_entity.pdbx_description
1 polymer ?
#
loop_
_entity_poly.entity_id
_entity_poly.type
_entity_poly.pdbx_seq_one_letter_code
_entity_poly.pdbx_strand_id
1 'polypeptide(L)'
;MWVMPVIGLSAALNGIPVRNRTNFKNWKERIMIVLGCLDLDHAFRLDRPAVLTDGSSNVDRIAYEKRERSNRMCHDHATFYSGILEGRHFRGF
;
A
#
# COMPACT_ATOMS: atom_id res chain seq x y z
N MET A 1 6.94 -20.50 -4.49
CA MET A 1 7.02 -19.60 -3.33
C MET A 1 8.11 -18.58 -3.63
N TRP A 2 7.75 -17.41 -4.16
CA TRP A 2 8.73 -16.35 -4.45
C TRP A 2 8.84 -15.46 -3.23
N VAL A 3 9.76 -15.78 -2.33
CA VAL A 3 10.09 -14.88 -1.23
C VAL A 3 11.00 -13.81 -1.81
N MET A 4 10.47 -12.62 -2.11
CA MET A 4 11.32 -11.45 -2.34
C MET A 4 12.03 -11.16 -1.01
N PRO A 5 13.36 -11.29 -0.92
CA PRO A 5 14.05 -11.07 0.34
C PRO A 5 13.81 -9.62 0.79
N VAL A 6 13.41 -9.44 2.05
CA VAL A 6 13.20 -8.13 2.71
C VAL A 6 14.38 -7.16 2.50
N ILE A 7 15.57 -7.71 2.26
CA ILE A 7 16.80 -6.96 1.92
C ILE A 7 16.64 -6.12 0.65
N GLY A 8 15.92 -6.63 -0.36
CA GLY A 8 15.65 -5.92 -1.61
C GLY A 8 14.71 -4.73 -1.43
N LEU A 9 13.77 -4.80 -0.49
CA LEU A 9 12.82 -3.72 -0.22
C LEU A 9 13.48 -2.50 0.42
N SER A 10 14.31 -2.72 1.44
CA SER A 10 15.06 -1.64 2.10
C SER A 10 16.00 -0.94 1.10
N ALA A 11 16.73 -1.72 0.31
CA ALA A 11 17.62 -1.19 -0.73
C ALA A 11 16.85 -0.40 -1.80
N ALA A 12 15.69 -0.88 -2.24
CA ALA A 12 14.86 -0.21 -3.23
C ALA A 12 14.26 1.12 -2.72
N LEU A 13 13.89 1.19 -1.44
CA LEU A 13 13.37 2.40 -0.81
C LEU A 13 14.46 3.45 -0.55
N ASN A 14 15.69 3.03 -0.24
CA ASN A 14 16.83 3.95 -0.06
C ASN A 14 17.20 4.72 -1.35
N GLY A 15 16.84 4.20 -2.52
CA GLY A 15 17.07 4.85 -3.83
C GLY A 15 15.97 5.81 -4.27
N ILE A 16 14.93 6.04 -3.45
CA ILE A 16 13.83 6.96 -3.78
C ILE A 16 14.17 8.36 -3.23
N PRO A 17 14.39 9.37 -4.10
CA PRO A 17 14.68 10.72 -3.63
C PRO A 17 13.49 11.27 -2.85
N VAL A 18 13.73 12.08 -1.81
CA VAL A 18 12.63 12.74 -1.08
C VAL A 18 11.80 13.60 -2.04
N ARG A 19 10.47 13.53 -1.91
CA ARG A 19 9.54 14.26 -2.79
C ARG A 19 9.79 15.77 -2.70
N ASN A 20 10.31 16.35 -3.77
CA ASN A 20 10.46 17.80 -3.92
C ASN A 20 9.60 18.32 -5.09
N ARG A 21 9.31 19.62 -5.13
CA ARG A 21 8.45 20.23 -6.18
C ARG A 21 8.94 19.94 -7.60
N THR A 22 10.25 19.84 -7.80
CA THR A 22 10.88 19.61 -9.11
C THR A 22 11.10 18.13 -9.45
N ASN A 23 11.08 17.24 -8.45
CA ASN A 23 11.39 15.82 -8.63
C ASN A 23 10.12 14.95 -8.66
N PHE A 24 8.92 15.53 -8.62
CA PHE A 24 7.67 14.75 -8.48
C PHE A 24 7.53 13.61 -9.50
N LYS A 25 7.90 13.83 -10.77
CA LYS A 25 7.84 12.81 -11.82
C LYS A 25 8.76 11.61 -11.53
N ASN A 26 10.04 11.86 -11.25
CA ASN A 26 11.03 10.83 -10.93
C ASN A 26 10.72 10.10 -9.62
N TRP A 27 10.28 10.84 -8.60
CA TRP A 27 9.84 10.29 -7.33
C TRP A 27 8.66 9.33 -7.50
N LYS A 28 7.64 9.75 -8.25
CA LYS A 28 6.41 8.97 -8.50
C LYS A 28 6.73 7.70 -9.27
N GLU A 29 7.57 7.77 -10.31
CA GLU A 29 7.96 6.61 -11.11
C GLU A 29 8.69 5.55 -10.28
N ARG A 30 9.66 5.97 -9.45
CA ARG A 30 10.40 5.05 -8.56
C ARG A 30 9.50 4.36 -7.53
N ILE A 31 8.56 5.10 -6.94
CA ILE A 31 7.56 4.53 -6.03
C ILE A 31 6.67 3.50 -6.74
N MET A 32 6.21 3.79 -7.95
CA MET A 32 5.37 2.86 -8.71
C MET A 32 6.10 1.56 -9.06
N ILE A 33 7.40 1.63 -9.38
CA ILE A 33 8.23 0.44 -9.65
C ILE A 33 8.32 -0.43 -8.39
N VAL A 34 8.65 0.16 -7.24
CA VAL A 34 8.80 -0.58 -5.98
C VAL A 34 7.48 -1.20 -5.54
N LEU A 35 6.38 -0.45 -5.63
CA LEU A 35 5.04 -0.97 -5.31
C LEU A 35 4.62 -2.07 -6.29
N GLY A 36 4.97 -1.95 -7.58
CA GLY A 36 4.73 -2.95 -8.60
C GLY A 36 5.45 -4.27 -8.34
N CYS A 37 6.69 -4.22 -7.86
CA CYS A 37 7.45 -5.42 -7.47
C CYS A 37 6.90 -6.11 -6.21
N LEU A 38 6.09 -5.42 -5.42
CA LEU A 38 5.49 -5.92 -4.18
C LEU A 38 4.01 -6.32 -4.35
N ASP A 39 3.46 -6.21 -5.56
CA ASP A 39 2.03 -6.34 -5.85
C ASP A 39 1.15 -5.38 -4.99
N LEU A 40 1.71 -4.25 -4.56
CA LEU A 40 1.06 -3.21 -3.75
C LEU A 40 0.59 -2.01 -4.59
N ASP A 41 0.88 -2.01 -5.90
CA ASP A 41 0.49 -0.94 -6.83
C ASP A 41 -0.99 -0.96 -7.22
N HIS A 42 -1.77 -1.94 -6.71
CA HIS A 42 -3.16 -2.15 -7.09
C HIS A 42 -4.03 -0.90 -6.85
N ALA A 43 -3.78 -0.16 -5.77
CA ALA A 43 -4.48 1.09 -5.46
C ALA A 43 -4.03 2.30 -6.32
N PHE A 44 -2.92 2.17 -7.04
CA PHE A 44 -2.37 3.22 -7.92
C PHE A 44 -2.66 2.97 -9.40
N ARG A 45 -2.80 1.70 -9.82
CA ARG A 45 -3.16 1.31 -11.20
C ARG A 45 -4.67 1.32 -11.44
N LEU A 46 -5.45 1.00 -10.41
CA LEU A 46 -6.91 1.09 -10.50
C LEU A 46 -7.30 2.51 -10.10
N ASP A 47 -7.95 3.23 -11.02
CA ASP A 47 -8.82 4.33 -10.61
C ASP A 47 -9.73 3.81 -9.49
N ARG A 48 -9.99 4.65 -8.49
CA ARG A 48 -10.85 4.30 -7.34
C ARG A 48 -12.06 3.53 -7.90
N PRO A 49 -12.20 2.21 -7.63
CA PRO A 49 -13.29 1.45 -8.20
C PRO A 49 -14.58 2.16 -7.82
N ALA A 50 -15.46 2.36 -8.81
CA ALA A 50 -16.80 2.83 -8.55
C ALA A 50 -17.41 1.95 -7.46
N VAL A 51 -18.19 2.56 -6.57
CA VAL A 51 -18.92 1.81 -5.53
C VAL A 51 -19.61 0.64 -6.22
N LEU A 52 -19.38 -0.59 -5.71
CA LEU A 52 -19.96 -1.79 -6.29
C LEU A 52 -21.49 -1.60 -6.40
N THR A 53 -22.00 -1.57 -7.63
CA THR A 53 -23.44 -1.60 -7.92
C THR A 53 -23.90 -3.04 -8.10
N ASP A 54 -25.21 -3.33 -8.01
CA ASP A 54 -25.76 -4.69 -8.13
C ASP A 54 -25.39 -5.41 -9.44
N GLY A 55 -25.03 -4.68 -10.49
CA GLY A 55 -24.53 -5.20 -11.78
C GLY A 55 -23.01 -5.39 -11.87
N SER A 56 -22.25 -5.22 -10.79
CA SER A 56 -20.78 -5.36 -10.80
C SER A 56 -20.34 -6.80 -11.05
N SER A 57 -19.29 -6.96 -11.87
CA SER A 57 -18.77 -8.28 -12.20
C SER A 57 -18.10 -8.92 -10.98
N ASN A 58 -18.00 -10.25 -10.98
CA ASN A 58 -17.31 -10.98 -9.90
C ASN A 58 -15.83 -10.53 -9.77
N VAL A 59 -15.19 -10.18 -10.89
CA VAL A 59 -13.82 -9.66 -10.91
C VAL A 59 -13.72 -8.31 -10.19
N ASP A 60 -14.68 -7.40 -10.42
CA ASP A 60 -14.72 -6.09 -9.76
C ASP A 60 -14.93 -6.23 -8.24
N ARG A 61 -15.79 -7.18 -7.84
CA ARG A 61 -16.05 -7.48 -6.41
C ARG A 61 -14.79 -7.99 -5.71
N ILE A 62 -14.06 -8.92 -6.34
CA ILE A 62 -12.80 -9.46 -5.80
C ILE A 62 -11.74 -8.34 -5.68
N ALA A 63 -11.61 -7.48 -6.70
CA ALA A 63 -10.68 -6.36 -6.66
C ALA A 63 -11.01 -5.35 -5.56
N TYR A 64 -12.30 -5.03 -5.39
CA TYR A 64 -12.78 -4.16 -4.32
C TYR A 64 -12.49 -4.73 -2.93
N GLU A 65 -12.79 -6.02 -2.70
CA GLU A 65 -12.51 -6.68 -1.41
C GLU A 65 -11.00 -6.71 -1.08
N LYS A 66 -10.15 -7.01 -2.07
CA LYS A 66 -8.70 -7.02 -1.88
C LYS A 66 -8.18 -5.64 -1.48
N ARG A 67 -8.71 -4.58 -2.10
CA ARG A 67 -8.39 -3.19 -1.75
C ARG A 67 -8.87 -2.82 -0.36
N GLU A 68 -10.11 -3.16 -0.01
CA GLU A 68 -10.67 -2.88 1.31
C GLU A 68 -9.93 -3.60 2.43
N ARG A 69 -9.49 -4.84 2.18
CA ARG A 69 -8.61 -5.56 3.11
C ARG A 69 -7.28 -4.83 3.30
N SER A 70 -6.66 -4.35 2.22
CA SER A 70 -5.41 -3.58 2.30
C SER A 70 -5.59 -2.26 3.07
N ASN A 71 -6.72 -1.56 2.85
CA ASN A 71 -7.07 -0.33 3.58
C ASN A 71 -7.24 -0.60 5.09
N ARG A 72 -7.96 -1.67 5.47
CA ARG A 72 -8.13 -2.05 6.89
C ARG A 72 -6.79 -2.39 7.55
N MET A 73 -5.94 -3.19 6.90
CA MET A 73 -4.62 -3.52 7.43
C MET A 73 -3.74 -2.27 7.61
N CYS A 74 -3.79 -1.33 6.66
CA CYS A 74 -3.05 -0.07 6.76
C CYS A 74 -3.56 0.79 7.92
N HIS A 75 -4.88 0.89 8.08
CA HIS A 75 -5.51 1.59 9.19
C HIS A 75 -5.13 0.96 10.54
N ASP A 76 -5.20 -0.36 10.68
CA ASP A 76 -4.86 -1.06 11.92
C ASP A 76 -3.38 -0.90 12.29
N HIS A 77 -2.50 -0.91 11.30
CA HIS A 77 -1.09 -0.65 11.52
C HIS A 77 -0.84 0.81 11.94
N ALA A 78 -1.56 1.77 11.33
CA ALA A 78 -1.47 3.18 11.68
C ALA A 78 -2.02 3.47 13.09
N THR A 79 -3.13 2.84 13.50
CA THR A 79 -3.69 2.98 14.85
C THR A 79 -2.82 2.32 15.91
N PHE A 80 -2.20 1.18 15.58
CA PHE A 80 -1.19 0.55 16.43
C PHE A 80 0.01 1.48 16.68
N TYR A 81 0.59 2.07 15.63
CA TYR A 81 1.69 3.03 15.80
C TYR A 81 1.28 4.31 16.52
N SER A 82 0.11 4.87 16.24
CA SER A 82 -0.42 6.03 16.97
C SER A 82 -0.57 5.70 18.46
N GLY A 83 -1.08 4.52 18.81
CA GLY A 83 -1.18 4.14 20.22
C GLY A 83 0.17 3.87 20.88
N ILE A 84 1.18 3.34 20.17
CA ILE A 84 2.56 3.28 20.70
C ILE A 84 3.09 4.68 21.00
N LEU A 85 2.93 5.63 20.07
CA LEU A 85 3.37 7.02 20.24
C LEU A 85 2.63 7.73 21.37
N GLU A 86 1.36 7.41 21.58
CA GLU A 86 0.53 7.94 22.66
C GLU A 86 0.68 7.17 23.99
N GLY A 87 1.61 6.19 24.05
CA GLY A 87 1.86 5.40 25.26
C GLY A 87 0.72 4.45 25.65
N ARG A 88 -0.21 4.17 24.73
CA ARG A 88 -1.30 3.20 24.95
C ARG A 88 -0.74 1.79 24.92
N HIS A 89 -0.89 1.08 26.04
CA HIS A 89 -0.46 -0.31 26.17
C HIS A 89 -1.43 -1.24 25.41
N PHE A 90 -1.05 -1.66 24.20
CA PHE A 90 -1.76 -2.72 23.49
C PHE A 90 -1.38 -4.08 24.10
N ARG A 91 -2.34 -4.75 24.72
CA ARG A 91 -2.20 -6.16 25.12
C ARG A 91 -2.50 -7.05 23.90
N GLY A 92 -1.50 -7.81 23.45
CA GLY A 92 -1.68 -8.96 22.56
C GLY A 92 -0.84 -8.94 21.30
N PHE A 93 0.18 -9.80 21.28
CA PHE A 93 0.37 -10.79 20.22
C PHE A 93 0.11 -12.16 20.83
#